data_AF-A0A418QKF1-F1
#
_entry.id   AF-A0A418QKF1-F1
#
_cell.length_a   1.000
_cell.length_b   1.000
_cell.length_c   1.000
_cell.angle_alpha   90.00
_cell.angle_beta   90.00
_cell.angle_gamma   90.00
#
_symmetry.space_group_name_H-M   'P 1'
#
loop_
_entity.id
_entity.type
_entity.pdbx_description
1 polymer ?
#
loop_
_entity_poly.entity_id
_entity_poly.type
_entity_poly.pdbx_seq_one_letter_code
_entity_poly.pdbx_strand_id
1 'polypeptide(L)' 'ENLATLRKLTLQVLTQQRDGLSLAKRRVKAAYDIHYLKQILT' A
#
# COMPACT_ATOMS: atom_id res chain seq x y z
N GLU A 1 11.37 -16.94 -1.65
CA GLU A 1 11.10 -15.71 -0.88
C GLU A 1 9.85 -15.88 -0.03
N ASN A 2 9.78 -15.27 1.16
CA ASN A 2 8.70 -15.51 2.13
C ASN A 2 7.56 -14.49 1.94
N LEU A 3 6.36 -14.99 1.60
CA LEU A 3 5.14 -14.19 1.43
C LEU A 3 4.80 -13.34 2.68
N ALA A 4 5.13 -13.84 3.87
CA ALA A 4 4.94 -13.10 5.11
C ALA A 4 5.79 -11.81 5.16
N THR A 5 7.03 -11.88 4.66
CA THR A 5 7.93 -10.72 4.59
C THR A 5 7.39 -9.68 3.61
N LEU A 6 6.92 -10.10 2.43
CA LEU A 6 6.31 -9.20 1.45
C LEU A 6 5.07 -8.51 2.01
N ARG A 7 4.17 -9.26 2.68
CA ARG A 7 2.98 -8.70 3.34
C ARG A 7 3.36 -7.64 4.38
N LYS A 8 4.39 -7.90 5.19
CA LYS A 8 4.86 -6.95 6.21
C LYS A 8 5.35 -5.66 5.58
N LEU A 9 6.17 -5.75 4.53
CA LEU A 9 6.70 -4.58 3.81
C LEU A 9 5.57 -3.77 3.16
N THR A 10 4.63 -4.43 2.47
CA THR A 10 3.48 -3.74 1.87
C THR A 10 2.64 -3.00 2.91
N LEU A 11 2.40 -3.62 4.07
CA LEU A 11 1.64 -2.95 5.14
C LEU A 11 2.38 -1.73 5.69
N GLN A 12 3.70 -1.80 5.88
CA GLN A 12 4.48 -0.65 6.34
C GLN A 12 4.35 0.53 5.39
N VAL A 13 4.57 0.30 4.09
CA VAL A 13 4.43 1.31 3.04
C VAL A 13 3.03 1.92 3.02
N LEU A 14 1.99 1.09 3.06
CA LEU A 14 0.61 1.57 3.06
C LEU A 14 0.25 2.34 4.34
N THR A 15 0.80 1.98 5.50
CA THR A 15 0.54 2.71 6.77
C THR A 15 1.22 4.07 6.81
N GLN A 16 2.41 4.20 6.22
CA GLN A 16 3.18 5.44 6.20
C GLN A 16 2.58 6.50 5.27
N GLN A 17 1.71 6.10 4.34
CA GLN A 17 1.11 7.04 3.42
C GLN A 17 0.23 8.08 4.15
N ARG A 18 0.47 9.36 3.88
CA ARG A 18 -0.23 10.49 4.52
C ARG A 18 -1.43 10.93 3.70
N ASP A 19 -2.29 9.98 3.38
CA ASP A 19 -3.62 10.28 2.83
C ASP A 19 -4.69 10.11 3.91
N GLY A 20 -5.79 10.83 3.78
CA GLY A 20 -6.95 10.72 4.68
C GLY A 20 -7.72 9.40 4.54
N LEU A 21 -7.17 8.38 3.87
CA LEU A 21 -7.82 7.09 3.68
C LEU A 21 -7.46 6.14 4.81
N SER A 22 -8.42 5.28 5.18
CA SER A 22 -8.14 4.15 6.06
C SER A 22 -7.29 3.11 5.35
N LEU A 23 -6.55 2.28 6.12
CA LEU A 23 -5.67 1.25 5.57
C LEU A 23 -6.40 0.30 4.60
N ALA A 24 -7.65 -0.08 4.90
CA ALA A 24 -8.46 -0.92 4.02
C ALA A 24 -8.73 -0.24 2.67
N LYS A 25 -9.06 1.07 2.68
CA LYS A 25 -9.26 1.85 1.46
C LYS A 25 -7.96 2.00 0.67
N ARG A 26 -6.82 2.21 1.33
CA ARG A 26 -5.50 2.26 0.68
C ARG A 26 -5.17 0.95 -0.04
N ARG A 27 -5.45 -0.20 0.59
CA ARG A 27 -5.24 -1.53 -0.01
C ARG A 27 -6.05 -1.71 -1.28
N VAL A 28 -7.34 -1.37 -1.22
CA VAL A 28 -8.23 -1.45 -2.40
C VAL A 28 -7.75 -0.48 -3.48
N LYS A 29 -7.49 0.78 -3.13
CA LYS A 29 -7.05 1.79 -4.10
C LYS A 29 -5.72 1.39 -4.77
N ALA A 30 -4.73 0.92 -4.01
CA ALA A 30 -3.46 0.45 -4.55
C ALA A 30 -3.61 -0.80 -5.44
N ALA A 31 -4.63 -1.63 -5.22
CA ALA A 31 -4.91 -2.81 -6.04
C ALA A 31 -5.56 -2.47 -7.40
N TYR A 32 -6.33 -1.38 -7.48
CA TYR A 32 -7.11 -1.01 -8.67
C TYR A 32 -6.56 0.22 -9.42
N ASP A 33 -5.75 1.06 -8.79
CA ASP A 33 -5.22 2.30 -9.38
C ASP A 33 -3.69 2.26 -9.46
N ILE A 34 -3.19 2.07 -10.69
CA ILE A 34 -1.75 2.01 -10.97
C ILE A 34 -1.04 3.35 -10.70
N HIS A 35 -1.72 4.49 -10.85
CA HIS A 35 -1.11 5.79 -10.58
C HIS A 35 -0.92 5.99 -9.08
N TYR A 36 -1.93 5.62 -8.30
CA TYR A 36 -1.84 5.66 -6.85
C TYR A 36 -0.81 4.66 -6.31
N LEU A 37 -0.71 3.46 -6.89
CA LEU A 37 0.35 2.52 -6.55
C LEU A 37 1.74 3.11 -6.82
N LYS A 38 1.94 3.78 -7.97
CA LYS A 38 3.20 4.47 -8.27
C LYS A 38 3.51 5.57 -7.26
N GLN A 39 2.52 6.37 -6.87
CA GLN A 39 2.68 7.42 -5.84
C GLN A 39 3.07 6.88 -4.46
N ILE A 40 2.69 5.64 -4.14
CA ILE A 40 3.04 5.01 -2.87
C ILE A 40 4.45 4.41 -2.88
N LEU A 41 4.92 4.01 -4.06
CA LEU A 41 6.23 3.38 -4.26
C LEU A 41 7.36 4.38 -4.57
N THR A 42 7.02 5.66 -4.81
CA THR A 42 7.96 6.75 -5.14
C THR A 42 8.04 7.73 -3.98
#